data_AF-A0A7Y3KDX2-F1
#
_entry.id   AF-A0A7Y3KDX2-F1
#
_cell.length_a   1.000
_cell.length_b   1.000
_cell.length_c   1.000
_cell.angle_alpha   90.00
_cell.angle_beta   90.00
_cell.angle_gamma   90.00
#
_symmetry.space_group_name_H-M   'P 1'
#
loop_
_entity.id
_entity.type
_entity.pdbx_description
1 polymer ?
#
loop_
_entity_poly.entity_id
_entity_poly.type
_entity_poly.pdbx_seq_one_letter_code
_entity_poly.pdbx_strand_id
1 'polypeptide(L)'
;MTKVQRLIALIVVILLLGFGVVFIIIRTTMKPIKSYWTEVGSWSFNIVGASTIPVTLQYLIIGHNEPPLFKYLLFWNNKYLKVSDGPSIMTHQRSYEVLYNMYIQSTLKNSFKEKNLSLTLKTNLWKKTLPYGGASVKLVSNPVNWLDQLWDYGGTQGAYRSHHRYYLSLKNNSHTSVRILGLVQPGNYTIEKMQYIMPSPINTIMTKLSHGNPFPKGGVLLTPGKSIMIYCIISINSNLYRNIYFDPGISLVKNKIHGIQLVPATTWITYFG
;
A
#
# COMPACT_ATOMS: atom_id res chain seq x y z
N MET A 1 37.76 -21.68 -65.64
CA MET A 1 37.75 -20.59 -64.64
C MET A 1 39.04 -19.79 -64.79
N THR A 2 38.96 -18.52 -65.13
CA THR A 2 40.16 -17.67 -65.38
C THR A 2 40.84 -17.27 -64.07
N LYS A 3 42.13 -16.90 -64.11
CA LYS A 3 42.87 -16.43 -62.92
C LYS A 3 42.15 -15.27 -62.20
N VAL A 4 41.44 -14.43 -62.96
CA VAL A 4 40.64 -13.30 -62.45
C VAL A 4 39.43 -13.78 -61.63
N GLN A 5 38.73 -14.82 -62.07
CA GLN A 5 37.60 -15.39 -61.32
C GLN A 5 38.02 -16.01 -59.98
N ARG A 6 39.22 -16.61 -59.91
CA ARG A 6 39.79 -17.13 -58.65
C ARG A 6 40.11 -16.02 -57.66
N LEU A 7 40.65 -14.90 -58.15
CA LEU A 7 40.98 -13.74 -57.31
C LEU A 7 39.72 -13.09 -56.72
N ILE A 8 38.68 -12.91 -57.54
CA ILE A 8 37.39 -12.35 -57.10
C ILE A 8 36.73 -13.26 -56.06
N ALA A 9 36.70 -14.58 -56.29
CA ALA A 9 36.13 -15.53 -55.34
C ALA A 9 36.87 -15.49 -53.99
N LEU A 10 38.20 -15.37 -54.00
CA LEU A 10 39.01 -15.27 -52.79
C LEU A 10 38.69 -13.98 -52.00
N ILE A 11 38.58 -12.84 -52.68
CA ILE A 11 38.22 -11.56 -52.06
C ILE A 11 36.83 -11.62 -51.42
N VAL A 12 35.85 -12.23 -52.10
CA VAL A 12 34.49 -12.40 -51.57
C VAL A 12 34.49 -13.29 -50.33
N VAL A 13 35.24 -14.38 -50.32
CA VAL A 13 35.37 -15.26 -49.15
C VAL A 13 36.01 -14.53 -47.98
N ILE A 14 37.07 -13.75 -48.20
CA ILE A 14 37.73 -12.96 -47.15
C ILE A 14 36.77 -11.90 -46.59
N LEU A 15 36.00 -11.22 -47.43
CA LEU A 15 35.01 -10.23 -46.99
C LEU A 15 33.88 -10.89 -46.18
N LEU A 16 33.35 -12.03 -46.63
CA LEU A 16 32.32 -12.76 -45.90
C LEU A 16 32.81 -13.29 -44.55
N LEU A 17 34.05 -13.79 -44.49
CA LEU A 17 34.67 -14.21 -43.24
C LEU A 17 34.92 -13.01 -42.30
N GLY A 18 35.39 -11.89 -42.83
CA GLY A 18 35.56 -10.64 -42.06
C GLY A 18 34.25 -10.14 -41.47
N PHE A 19 33.18 -10.08 -42.28
CA PHE A 19 31.84 -9.72 -41.81
C PHE A 19 31.28 -10.71 -40.79
N GLY A 20 31.47 -12.02 -41.00
CA GLY A 20 31.06 -13.05 -40.06
C GLY A 20 31.76 -12.92 -38.71
N VAL A 21 33.08 -12.66 -38.71
CA VAL A 21 33.88 -12.46 -37.50
C VAL A 21 33.45 -11.16 -36.78
N VAL A 22 33.27 -10.05 -37.49
CA VAL A 22 32.78 -8.80 -36.89
C VAL A 22 31.38 -8.98 -36.31
N PHE A 23 30.48 -9.68 -36.99
CA PHE A 23 29.13 -9.95 -36.48
C PHE A 23 29.15 -10.83 -35.23
N ILE A 24 30.00 -11.86 -35.19
CA ILE A 24 30.18 -12.72 -34.02
C ILE A 24 30.77 -11.92 -32.85
N ILE A 25 31.78 -11.08 -33.09
CA ILE A 25 32.41 -10.23 -32.05
C ILE A 25 31.39 -9.24 -31.50
N ILE A 26 30.59 -8.57 -32.34
CA ILE A 26 29.53 -7.65 -31.88
C ILE A 26 28.50 -8.40 -31.02
N ARG A 27 28.10 -9.61 -31.43
CA ARG A 27 27.10 -10.40 -30.70
C ARG A 27 27.62 -10.96 -29.37
N THR A 28 28.93 -11.25 -29.26
CA THR A 28 29.55 -11.72 -28.01
C THR A 28 29.97 -10.59 -27.08
N THR A 29 30.25 -9.39 -27.60
CA THR A 29 30.59 -8.20 -26.80
C THR A 29 29.36 -7.44 -26.29
N MET A 30 28.21 -7.56 -26.94
CA MET A 30 26.94 -7.16 -26.34
C MET A 30 26.62 -8.10 -25.18
N LYS A 31 27.06 -7.74 -23.96
CA LYS A 31 26.58 -8.39 -22.74
C LYS A 31 25.06 -8.40 -22.78
N PRO A 32 24.39 -9.56 -22.63
CA PRO A 32 22.93 -9.57 -22.54
C PRO A 32 22.55 -8.65 -21.38
N ILE A 33 21.75 -7.62 -21.68
CA ILE A 33 21.20 -6.76 -20.65
C ILE A 33 20.36 -7.66 -19.76
N LYS A 34 20.84 -7.92 -18.55
CA LYS A 34 20.20 -8.84 -17.63
C LYS A 34 18.89 -8.22 -17.18
N SER A 35 17.77 -8.83 -17.56
CA SER A 35 16.46 -8.45 -17.04
C SER A 35 16.33 -8.93 -15.60
N TYR A 36 15.84 -8.07 -14.71
CA TYR A 36 15.60 -8.42 -13.32
C TYR A 36 14.48 -7.58 -12.72
N TRP A 37 13.93 -8.09 -11.61
CA TRP A 37 12.80 -7.49 -10.91
C TRP A 37 13.28 -7.04 -9.54
N THR A 38 13.06 -5.76 -9.23
CA THR A 38 13.27 -5.19 -7.90
C THR A 38 11.91 -5.11 -7.20
N GLU A 39 11.84 -5.75 -6.04
CA GLU A 39 10.62 -5.81 -5.23
C GLU A 39 10.59 -4.60 -4.30
N VAL A 40 9.53 -3.79 -4.40
CA VAL A 40 9.25 -2.75 -3.40
C VAL A 40 8.19 -3.31 -2.45
N GLY A 41 8.59 -4.34 -1.71
CA GLY A 41 7.79 -5.01 -0.69
C GLY A 41 7.85 -4.30 0.67
N SER A 42 7.76 -5.07 1.76
CA SER A 42 7.85 -4.58 3.14
C SER A 42 6.68 -3.72 3.59
N TRP A 43 5.46 -4.13 3.29
CA TRP A 43 4.27 -3.49 3.83
C TRP A 43 3.97 -3.91 5.27
N SER A 44 3.47 -2.98 6.07
CA SER A 44 2.81 -3.25 7.34
C SER A 44 1.35 -2.88 7.21
N PHE A 45 0.44 -3.83 7.42
CA PHE A 45 -1.01 -3.61 7.40
C PHE A 45 -1.58 -3.70 8.81
N ASN A 46 -2.34 -2.69 9.18
CA ASN A 46 -3.09 -2.63 10.43
C ASN A 46 -4.52 -2.25 10.06
N ILE A 47 -5.42 -3.23 10.09
CA ILE A 47 -6.74 -3.10 9.49
C ILE A 47 -7.82 -3.44 10.51
N VAL A 48 -8.79 -2.56 10.66
CA VAL A 48 -10.09 -2.82 11.25
C VAL A 48 -11.11 -2.75 10.12
N GLY A 49 -11.81 -3.83 9.84
CA GLY A 49 -12.74 -3.86 8.71
C GLY A 49 -13.87 -4.85 8.90
N ALA A 50 -14.75 -4.95 7.92
CA ALA A 50 -15.87 -5.89 7.89
C ALA A 50 -15.71 -6.87 6.73
N SER A 51 -16.33 -8.04 6.81
CA SER A 51 -16.23 -9.07 5.76
C SER A 51 -16.92 -8.65 4.45
N THR A 52 -17.88 -7.72 4.54
CA THR A 52 -18.66 -7.18 3.42
C THR A 52 -18.01 -5.99 2.73
N ILE A 53 -16.93 -5.43 3.31
CA ILE A 53 -16.28 -4.24 2.79
C ILE A 53 -14.87 -4.65 2.31
N PRO A 54 -14.57 -4.53 1.01
CA PRO A 54 -13.24 -4.87 0.51
C PRO A 54 -12.21 -3.85 0.99
N VAL A 55 -11.00 -4.34 1.27
CA VAL A 55 -9.82 -3.54 1.54
C VAL A 55 -8.92 -3.52 0.32
N THR A 56 -8.39 -2.36 -0.03
CA THR A 56 -7.47 -2.21 -1.15
C THR A 56 -6.04 -2.36 -0.67
N LEU A 57 -5.35 -3.40 -1.10
CA LEU A 57 -3.94 -3.63 -0.79
C LEU A 57 -3.08 -3.20 -1.98
N GLN A 58 -2.02 -2.43 -1.72
CA GLN A 58 -1.11 -1.93 -2.76
C GLN A 58 0.22 -2.70 -2.76
N TYR A 59 0.79 -2.94 -3.93
CA TYR A 59 2.14 -3.50 -4.08
C TYR A 59 2.84 -2.89 -5.29
N LEU A 60 4.12 -2.56 -5.12
CA LEU A 60 4.94 -1.98 -6.17
C LEU A 60 6.03 -2.97 -6.60
N ILE A 61 6.18 -3.09 -7.91
CA ILE A 61 7.21 -3.90 -8.55
C ILE A 61 7.91 -3.04 -9.58
N ILE A 62 9.23 -3.15 -9.64
CA ILE A 62 10.05 -2.49 -10.65
C ILE A 62 10.69 -3.57 -11.51
N GLY A 63 10.33 -3.64 -12.79
CA GLY A 63 11.00 -4.51 -13.76
C GLY A 63 12.06 -3.71 -14.52
N HIS A 64 13.30 -4.20 -14.58
CA HIS A 64 14.36 -3.59 -15.38
C HIS A 64 14.58 -4.41 -16.66
N ASN A 65 14.46 -3.79 -17.83
CA ASN A 65 14.60 -4.42 -19.15
C ASN A 65 13.66 -5.61 -19.35
N GLU A 66 12.46 -5.54 -18.78
CA GLU A 66 11.43 -6.58 -18.85
C GLU A 66 10.27 -6.13 -19.76
N PRO A 67 9.71 -7.02 -20.60
CA PRO A 67 8.51 -6.71 -21.35
C PRO A 67 7.35 -6.39 -20.40
N PRO A 68 6.38 -5.56 -20.81
CA PRO A 68 5.36 -5.09 -19.88
C PRO A 68 4.49 -6.24 -19.36
N LEU A 69 4.07 -6.17 -18.09
CA LEU A 69 3.26 -7.17 -17.40
C LEU A 69 1.84 -7.37 -18.04
N PHE A 70 1.71 -7.81 -19.29
CA PHE A 70 0.41 -7.83 -19.99
C PHE A 70 -0.48 -9.07 -19.77
N LYS A 71 0.01 -10.17 -19.17
CA LYS A 71 -0.79 -11.40 -18.96
C LYS A 71 -0.39 -12.15 -17.69
N TYR A 72 -0.79 -11.64 -16.52
CA TYR A 72 -0.40 -12.22 -15.24
C TYR A 72 -1.64 -12.75 -14.52
N LEU A 73 -1.53 -13.98 -14.05
CA LEU A 73 -2.45 -14.51 -13.07
C LEU A 73 -1.82 -14.25 -11.70
N LEU A 74 -2.40 -13.29 -10.99
CA LEU A 74 -2.01 -12.98 -9.63
C LEU A 74 -2.65 -14.03 -8.71
N PHE A 75 -1.82 -14.89 -8.15
CA PHE A 75 -2.25 -15.89 -7.19
C PHE A 75 -2.00 -15.34 -5.80
N TRP A 76 -3.08 -14.86 -5.18
CA TRP A 76 -3.07 -14.53 -3.77
C TRP A 76 -3.42 -15.77 -2.97
N ASN A 77 -2.39 -16.54 -2.60
CA ASN A 77 -2.57 -17.70 -1.74
C ASN A 77 -2.42 -17.30 -0.27
N ASN A 78 -3.47 -16.68 0.28
CA ASN A 78 -3.51 -16.35 1.68
C ASN A 78 -4.79 -16.90 2.34
N LYS A 79 -4.65 -17.63 3.44
CA LYS A 79 -5.80 -18.19 4.17
C LYS A 79 -6.64 -17.12 4.88
N TYR A 80 -6.09 -15.92 5.06
CA TYR A 80 -6.70 -14.85 5.84
C TYR A 80 -7.41 -13.78 5.02
N LEU A 81 -7.00 -13.60 3.76
CA LEU A 81 -7.50 -12.58 2.84
C LEU A 81 -7.91 -13.24 1.53
N LYS A 82 -9.15 -13.01 1.10
CA LYS A 82 -9.64 -13.48 -0.21
C LYS A 82 -9.58 -12.33 -1.19
N VAL A 83 -8.94 -12.51 -2.33
CA VAL A 83 -9.04 -11.51 -3.42
C VAL A 83 -10.46 -11.53 -3.98
N SER A 84 -11.12 -10.36 -4.01
CA SER A 84 -12.48 -10.24 -4.54
C SER A 84 -12.49 -10.21 -6.06
N ASP A 85 -11.54 -9.48 -6.66
CA ASP A 85 -11.42 -9.23 -8.09
C ASP A 85 -9.95 -9.29 -8.54
N GLY A 86 -9.72 -9.46 -9.84
CA GLY A 86 -8.36 -9.39 -10.39
C GLY A 86 -7.65 -8.08 -10.00
N PRO A 87 -6.31 -8.09 -9.85
CA PRO A 87 -5.57 -6.88 -9.50
C PRO A 87 -5.74 -5.82 -10.60
N SER A 88 -5.95 -4.57 -10.20
CA SER A 88 -5.77 -3.43 -11.10
C SER A 88 -4.28 -3.10 -11.16
N ILE A 89 -3.71 -3.01 -12.36
CA ILE A 89 -2.28 -2.77 -12.56
C ILE A 89 -2.12 -1.46 -13.32
N MET A 90 -1.46 -0.49 -12.70
CA MET A 90 -1.00 0.73 -13.35
C MET A 90 0.48 0.59 -13.69
N THR A 91 0.81 0.84 -14.95
CA THR A 91 2.19 0.72 -15.45
C THR A 91 2.77 2.09 -15.79
N HIS A 92 3.99 2.35 -15.35
CA HIS A 92 4.75 3.53 -15.78
C HIS A 92 6.10 3.09 -16.34
N GLN A 93 6.31 3.36 -17.63
CA GLN A 93 7.54 2.99 -18.31
C GLN A 93 8.52 4.18 -18.32
N ARG A 94 9.73 3.92 -17.86
CA ARG A 94 10.93 4.76 -18.00
C ARG A 94 11.95 3.97 -18.84
N SER A 95 12.88 4.63 -19.53
CA SER A 95 13.73 4.05 -20.60
C SER A 95 14.05 2.56 -20.49
N TYR A 96 14.56 2.10 -19.34
CA TYR A 96 14.97 0.71 -19.08
C TYR A 96 14.18 0.05 -17.95
N GLU A 97 13.13 0.70 -17.45
CA GLU A 97 12.41 0.33 -16.24
C GLU A 97 10.90 0.41 -16.44
N VAL A 98 10.16 -0.57 -15.92
CA VAL A 98 8.70 -0.53 -15.87
C VAL A 98 8.29 -0.65 -14.42
N LEU A 99 7.65 0.40 -13.91
CA LEU A 99 7.01 0.42 -12.60
C LEU A 99 5.61 -0.17 -12.73
N TYR A 100 5.29 -1.14 -11.88
CA TYR A 100 3.98 -1.77 -11.79
C TYR A 100 3.38 -1.53 -10.41
N ASN A 101 2.40 -0.64 -10.37
CA ASN A 101 1.58 -0.41 -9.19
C ASN A 101 0.35 -1.33 -9.26
N MET A 102 0.31 -2.33 -8.38
CA MET A 102 -0.80 -3.26 -8.28
C MET A 102 -1.70 -2.91 -7.12
N TYR A 103 -3.00 -2.84 -7.38
CA TYR A 103 -4.06 -2.64 -6.40
C TYR A 103 -4.92 -3.90 -6.34
N ILE A 104 -4.96 -4.54 -5.19
CA ILE A 104 -5.60 -5.83 -4.96
C ILE A 104 -6.77 -5.61 -4.01
N GLN A 105 -8.00 -5.77 -4.52
CA GLN A 105 -9.19 -5.76 -3.68
C GLN A 105 -9.29 -7.09 -2.93
N SER A 106 -9.36 -7.02 -1.60
CA SER A 106 -9.40 -8.21 -0.74
C SER A 106 -10.53 -8.12 0.28
N THR A 107 -11.26 -9.21 0.49
CA THR A 107 -12.20 -9.33 1.60
C THR A 107 -11.57 -10.03 2.80
N LEU A 108 -11.92 -9.53 3.97
CA LEU A 108 -11.44 -10.03 5.26
C LEU A 108 -12.26 -11.25 5.68
N LYS A 109 -11.60 -12.39 5.92
CA LYS A 109 -12.30 -13.61 6.38
C LYS A 109 -12.39 -13.71 7.90
N ASN A 110 -11.29 -13.43 8.58
CA ASN A 110 -11.13 -13.65 10.01
C ASN A 110 -10.25 -12.55 10.61
N SER A 111 -10.39 -12.34 11.93
CA SER A 111 -9.40 -11.57 12.69
C SER A 111 -8.10 -12.37 12.83
N PHE A 112 -6.96 -11.70 12.71
CA PHE A 112 -5.64 -12.29 12.93
C PHE A 112 -4.63 -11.21 13.31
N LYS A 113 -3.52 -11.62 13.94
CA LYS A 113 -2.45 -10.70 14.36
C LYS A 113 -1.11 -11.16 13.80
N GLU A 114 -0.32 -10.20 13.33
CA GLU A 114 1.09 -10.34 12.93
C GLU A 114 1.35 -11.53 11.99
N LYS A 115 0.55 -11.61 10.91
CA LYS A 115 0.72 -12.64 9.89
C LYS A 115 1.47 -12.09 8.69
N ASN A 116 2.49 -12.84 8.28
CA ASN A 116 3.19 -12.55 7.04
C ASN A 116 2.31 -12.88 5.84
N LEU A 117 2.25 -11.92 4.92
CA LEU A 117 1.58 -12.02 3.64
C LEU A 117 2.66 -12.21 2.56
N SER A 118 2.31 -12.99 1.56
CA SER A 118 3.12 -13.20 0.36
C SER A 118 2.26 -13.08 -0.87
N LEU A 119 2.88 -12.69 -1.96
CA LEU A 119 2.24 -12.51 -3.25
C LEU A 119 2.88 -13.45 -4.27
N THR A 120 2.10 -14.32 -4.89
CA THR A 120 2.61 -15.18 -5.96
C THR A 120 2.20 -14.62 -7.32
N LEU A 121 3.21 -14.29 -8.12
CA LEU A 121 3.06 -13.89 -9.51
C LEU A 121 3.34 -15.08 -10.41
N LYS A 122 2.46 -15.31 -11.36
CA LYS A 122 2.65 -16.32 -12.40
C LYS A 122 2.55 -15.67 -13.77
N THR A 123 3.55 -15.97 -14.59
CA THR A 123 3.66 -15.60 -16.00
C THR A 123 3.59 -16.89 -16.82
N ASN A 124 3.61 -16.77 -18.15
CA ASN A 124 3.80 -17.90 -19.04
C ASN A 124 5.21 -18.53 -18.93
N LEU A 125 6.20 -17.81 -18.41
CA LEU A 125 7.60 -18.22 -18.37
C LEU A 125 8.07 -18.64 -16.97
N TRP A 126 7.49 -18.08 -15.90
CA TRP A 126 7.94 -18.32 -14.53
C TRP A 126 6.82 -18.12 -13.50
N LYS A 127 7.05 -18.65 -12.30
CA LYS A 127 6.23 -18.42 -11.11
C LYS A 127 7.15 -18.01 -9.96
N LYS A 128 6.86 -16.87 -9.33
CA LYS A 128 7.66 -16.34 -8.22
C LYS A 128 6.76 -15.92 -7.07
N THR A 129 7.13 -16.30 -5.86
CA THR A 129 6.48 -15.83 -4.63
C THR A 129 7.34 -14.73 -4.03
N LEU A 130 6.73 -13.57 -3.84
CA LEU A 130 7.37 -12.37 -3.32
C LEU A 130 6.91 -12.12 -1.87
N PRO A 131 7.80 -11.70 -0.97
CA PRO A 131 7.40 -11.15 0.31
C PRO A 131 6.52 -9.91 0.10
N TYR A 132 5.35 -9.92 0.72
CA TYR A 132 4.41 -8.80 0.62
C TYR A 132 4.56 -7.85 1.80
N GLY A 133 4.42 -8.39 3.01
CA GLY A 133 4.40 -7.60 4.23
C GLY A 133 3.87 -8.38 5.42
N GLY A 134 3.73 -7.72 6.56
CA GLY A 134 3.05 -8.23 7.74
C GLY A 134 1.69 -7.58 7.90
N ALA A 135 0.69 -8.33 8.33
CA ALA A 135 -0.67 -7.83 8.52
C ALA A 135 -1.26 -8.26 9.85
N SER A 136 -2.03 -7.35 10.44
CA SER A 136 -2.97 -7.63 11.51
C SER A 136 -4.34 -7.10 11.10
N VAL A 137 -5.38 -7.89 11.36
CA VAL A 137 -6.76 -7.60 11.00
C VAL A 137 -7.65 -7.83 12.21
N LYS A 138 -8.54 -6.88 12.49
CA LYS A 138 -9.66 -7.03 13.41
C LYS A 138 -10.97 -6.92 12.62
N LEU A 139 -11.69 -8.03 12.53
CA LEU A 139 -12.99 -8.07 11.88
C LEU A 139 -14.07 -7.50 12.81
N VAL A 140 -14.94 -6.67 12.24
CA VAL A 140 -16.10 -6.07 12.88
C VAL A 140 -17.34 -6.61 12.17
N SER A 141 -18.17 -7.36 12.90
CA SER A 141 -19.34 -8.02 12.29
C SER A 141 -20.43 -7.03 11.85
N ASN A 142 -20.66 -5.99 12.65
CA ASN A 142 -21.71 -5.00 12.43
C ASN A 142 -21.13 -3.59 12.61
N PRO A 143 -20.42 -3.05 11.62
CA PRO A 143 -19.92 -1.69 11.70
C PRO A 143 -21.09 -0.70 11.75
N VAL A 144 -20.95 0.35 12.55
CA VAL A 144 -21.92 1.45 12.63
C VAL A 144 -21.45 2.63 11.78
N ASN A 145 -22.37 3.50 11.38
CA ASN A 145 -22.05 4.77 10.72
C ASN A 145 -22.82 5.90 11.41
N TRP A 146 -22.39 6.27 12.62
CA TRP A 146 -23.10 7.24 13.46
C TRP A 146 -22.56 8.66 13.34
N LEU A 147 -21.34 8.80 12.84
CA LEU A 147 -20.66 10.06 12.63
C LEU A 147 -20.29 10.20 11.16
N ASP A 148 -20.49 11.39 10.60
CA ASP A 148 -20.08 11.66 9.23
C ASP A 148 -18.61 12.06 9.22
N GLN A 149 -17.84 11.46 8.33
CA GLN A 149 -16.46 11.86 8.09
C GLN A 149 -16.44 13.14 7.26
N LEU A 150 -15.67 14.14 7.71
CA LEU A 150 -15.47 15.38 6.97
C LEU A 150 -14.19 15.35 6.13
N TRP A 151 -13.10 14.87 6.72
CA TRP A 151 -11.81 14.69 6.07
C TRP A 151 -10.91 13.82 6.95
N ASP A 152 -9.87 13.29 6.34
CA ASP A 152 -8.79 12.55 6.97
C ASP A 152 -7.46 12.91 6.29
N TYR A 153 -6.38 12.69 7.00
CA TYR A 153 -5.03 12.90 6.46
C TYR A 153 -4.04 12.04 7.22
N GLY A 154 -3.27 11.22 6.50
CA GLY A 154 -1.99 10.74 6.99
C GLY A 154 -0.90 11.72 6.60
N GLY A 155 -0.15 12.24 7.56
CA GLY A 155 0.94 13.18 7.28
C GLY A 155 1.96 12.67 6.27
N THR A 156 2.78 13.56 5.71
CA THR A 156 3.92 13.25 4.83
C THR A 156 5.14 12.70 5.58
N GLN A 157 4.92 11.81 6.55
CA GLN A 157 6.04 11.20 7.28
C GLN A 157 6.64 10.09 6.41
N GLY A 158 7.87 10.34 5.97
CA GLY A 158 8.63 9.44 5.13
C GLY A 158 8.71 8.04 5.71
N ALA A 159 8.77 7.09 4.80
CA ALA A 159 8.54 5.67 5.04
C ALA A 159 9.56 4.95 5.95
N TYR A 160 10.67 5.63 6.26
CA TYR A 160 11.71 5.15 7.18
C TYR A 160 11.52 5.65 8.62
N ARG A 161 10.49 6.46 8.87
CA ARG A 161 10.18 6.91 10.22
C ARG A 161 9.44 5.80 10.95
N SER A 162 9.72 5.67 12.23
CA SER A 162 8.98 4.76 13.12
C SER A 162 7.68 5.37 13.63
N HIS A 163 7.43 6.66 13.37
CA HIS A 163 6.33 7.43 13.90
C HIS A 163 5.56 8.12 12.78
N HIS A 164 4.23 7.97 12.78
CA HIS A 164 3.35 8.52 11.75
C HIS A 164 2.22 9.30 12.40
N ARG A 165 1.80 10.36 11.71
CA ARG A 165 0.71 11.22 12.16
C ARG A 165 -0.54 10.90 11.38
N TYR A 166 -1.63 10.65 12.10
CA TYR A 166 -2.94 10.44 11.52
C TYR A 166 -3.93 11.47 12.06
N TYR A 167 -4.72 12.04 11.16
CA TYR A 167 -5.73 13.04 11.44
C TYR A 167 -7.06 12.55 10.90
N LEU A 168 -8.11 12.72 11.69
CA LEU A 168 -9.46 12.32 11.33
C LEU A 168 -10.44 13.38 11.84
N SER A 169 -11.31 13.88 10.97
CA SER A 169 -12.39 14.78 11.36
C SER A 169 -13.74 14.14 11.15
N LEU A 170 -14.57 14.22 12.20
CA LEU A 170 -15.89 13.63 12.27
C LEU A 170 -16.91 14.68 12.69
N LYS A 171 -18.14 14.52 12.22
CA LYS A 171 -19.29 15.36 12.56
C LYS A 171 -20.46 14.51 13.01
N ASN A 172 -21.11 14.91 14.10
CA ASN A 172 -22.37 14.30 14.50
C ASN A 172 -23.53 15.06 13.86
N ASN A 173 -24.01 14.62 12.69
CA ASN A 173 -25.21 15.18 12.08
C ASN A 173 -26.51 14.55 12.62
N SER A 174 -26.44 13.61 13.56
CA SER A 174 -27.63 13.01 14.16
C SER A 174 -28.23 13.88 15.28
N HIS A 175 -29.48 13.61 15.65
CA HIS A 175 -30.19 14.33 16.73
C HIS A 175 -29.80 13.89 18.15
N THR A 176 -28.89 12.93 18.29
CA THR A 176 -28.48 12.37 19.59
C THR A 176 -26.97 12.44 19.75
N SER A 177 -26.51 12.71 20.97
CA SER A 177 -25.07 12.72 21.25
C SER A 177 -24.41 11.36 21.03
N VAL A 178 -23.20 11.36 20.52
CA VAL A 178 -22.36 10.17 20.34
C VAL A 178 -21.10 10.36 21.16
N ARG A 179 -20.77 9.38 22.01
CA ARG A 179 -19.54 9.36 22.78
C ARG A 179 -18.48 8.59 22.01
N ILE A 180 -17.33 9.22 21.81
CA ILE A 180 -16.18 8.66 21.10
C ILE A 180 -15.19 8.13 22.15
N LEU A 181 -14.99 6.82 22.20
CA LEU A 181 -14.12 6.18 23.19
C LEU A 181 -12.65 6.15 22.76
N GLY A 182 -12.38 6.14 21.47
CA GLY A 182 -11.03 6.19 20.92
C GLY A 182 -10.88 5.40 19.63
N LEU A 183 -9.65 5.38 19.10
CA LEU A 183 -9.31 4.56 17.94
C LEU A 183 -9.18 3.08 18.35
N VAL A 184 -9.59 2.21 17.44
CA VAL A 184 -9.47 0.75 17.54
C VAL A 184 -8.51 0.29 16.47
N GLN A 185 -7.63 -0.65 16.83
CA GLN A 185 -6.70 -1.30 15.91
C GLN A 185 -6.43 -2.75 16.36
N PRO A 186 -5.95 -3.64 15.47
CA PRO A 186 -5.68 -5.05 15.77
C PRO A 186 -4.37 -5.32 16.55
N GLY A 187 -3.54 -4.32 16.82
CA GLY A 187 -2.51 -4.38 17.88
C GLY A 187 -1.06 -4.64 17.46
N ASN A 188 -0.67 -4.33 16.21
CA ASN A 188 0.74 -4.28 15.75
C ASN A 188 1.35 -2.87 15.76
N TYR A 189 0.52 -1.82 15.93
CA TYR A 189 0.99 -0.45 16.10
C TYR A 189 0.78 -0.01 17.54
N THR A 190 1.52 0.98 17.98
CA THR A 190 1.32 1.64 19.27
C THR A 190 0.71 3.01 19.01
N ILE A 191 -0.40 3.35 19.69
CA ILE A 191 -0.92 4.73 19.67
C ILE A 191 -0.24 5.45 20.83
N GLU A 192 0.83 6.18 20.52
CA GLU A 192 1.65 6.85 21.54
C GLU A 192 0.97 8.09 22.10
N LYS A 193 0.22 8.78 21.24
CA LYS A 193 -0.45 10.01 21.58
C LYS A 193 -1.76 10.08 20.84
N MET A 194 -2.83 10.40 21.57
CA MET A 194 -4.14 10.69 21.00
C MET A 194 -4.68 11.97 21.62
N GLN A 195 -5.01 12.93 20.78
CA GLN A 195 -5.54 14.22 21.16
C GLN A 195 -6.78 14.53 20.33
N TYR A 196 -7.58 15.47 20.81
CA TYR A 196 -8.72 15.98 20.08
C TYR A 196 -8.83 17.49 20.17
N ILE A 197 -9.50 18.07 19.16
CA ILE A 197 -9.89 19.46 19.11
C ILE A 197 -11.38 19.48 18.73
N MET A 198 -12.17 20.30 19.41
CA MET A 198 -13.53 20.62 18.97
C MET A 198 -13.45 21.90 18.14
N PRO A 199 -13.35 21.84 16.80
CA PRO A 199 -13.26 23.04 15.99
C PRO A 199 -14.52 23.89 16.17
N SER A 200 -14.30 25.16 16.51
CA SER A 200 -15.30 26.23 16.36
C SER A 200 -15.41 26.58 14.87
N PRO A 201 -16.56 27.04 14.35
CA PRO A 201 -16.79 27.20 12.91
C PRO A 201 -16.08 28.43 12.29
N ILE A 202 -14.75 28.57 12.48
CA ILE A 202 -13.87 29.45 11.69
C ILE A 202 -12.45 28.83 11.62
N ASN A 203 -12.03 28.44 10.41
CA ASN A 203 -10.65 28.42 9.87
C ASN A 203 -9.46 28.28 10.83
N THR A 204 -9.18 27.11 11.41
CA THR A 204 -7.78 26.78 11.80
C THR A 204 -7.60 25.28 12.02
N ILE A 205 -7.55 24.51 10.94
CA ILE A 205 -7.42 23.04 11.01
C ILE A 205 -5.95 22.60 11.09
N MET A 206 -5.00 23.37 10.53
CA MET A 206 -3.60 22.91 10.43
C MET A 206 -2.61 23.54 11.42
N THR A 207 -2.85 24.77 11.91
CA THR A 207 -1.90 25.48 12.79
C THR A 207 -2.07 25.19 14.30
N LYS A 208 -3.19 24.60 14.74
CA LYS A 208 -3.47 24.34 16.18
C LYS A 208 -3.24 22.91 16.65
N LEU A 209 -2.78 22.01 15.78
CA LEU A 209 -2.62 20.58 16.11
C LEU A 209 -1.61 20.30 17.24
N SER A 210 -0.71 21.23 17.54
CA SER A 210 0.20 21.19 18.69
C SER A 210 -0.50 21.39 20.05
N HIS A 211 -1.74 21.89 20.09
CA HIS A 211 -2.47 22.29 21.30
C HIS A 211 -3.77 21.51 21.53
N GLY A 212 -3.91 20.31 20.97
CA GLY A 212 -5.07 19.45 21.19
C GLY A 212 -5.20 18.99 22.64
N ASN A 213 -6.43 18.83 23.12
CA ASN A 213 -6.69 18.25 24.43
C ASN A 213 -6.35 16.75 24.43
N PRO A 214 -5.75 16.20 25.49
CA PRO A 214 -5.53 14.77 25.59
C PRO A 214 -6.86 14.02 25.53
N PHE A 215 -6.89 12.85 24.88
CA PHE A 215 -8.11 12.05 24.81
C PHE A 215 -8.43 11.45 26.20
N PRO A 216 -9.59 11.78 26.81
CA PRO A 216 -9.92 11.32 28.16
C PRO A 216 -10.28 9.83 28.19
N LYS A 217 -9.99 9.14 29.30
CA LYS A 217 -10.30 7.70 29.48
C LYS A 217 -11.78 7.36 29.27
N GLY A 218 -12.69 8.26 29.65
CA GLY A 218 -14.15 8.10 29.47
C GLY A 218 -14.66 8.50 28.08
N GLY A 219 -13.78 8.81 27.14
CA GLY A 219 -14.12 9.27 25.81
C GLY A 219 -14.67 10.70 25.76
N VAL A 220 -14.85 11.20 24.54
CA VAL A 220 -15.30 12.55 24.24
C VAL A 220 -16.75 12.52 23.80
N LEU A 221 -17.62 13.33 24.43
CA LEU A 221 -19.02 13.44 24.02
C LEU A 221 -19.15 14.44 22.87
N LEU A 222 -19.64 14.00 21.71
CA LEU A 222 -19.93 14.84 20.56
C LEU A 222 -21.45 15.06 20.45
N THR A 223 -21.89 16.27 20.78
CA THR A 223 -23.30 16.66 20.72
C THR A 223 -23.78 16.86 19.28
N PRO A 224 -25.10 16.84 19.02
CA PRO A 224 -25.68 17.10 17.71
C PRO A 224 -25.15 18.37 17.04
N GLY A 225 -24.86 18.28 15.75
CA GLY A 225 -24.37 19.37 14.90
C GLY A 225 -22.88 19.74 15.10
N LYS A 226 -22.19 19.14 16.07
CA LYS A 226 -20.78 19.45 16.36
C LYS A 226 -19.82 18.55 15.61
N SER A 227 -18.63 19.07 15.37
CA SER A 227 -17.50 18.36 14.78
C SER A 227 -16.37 18.19 15.78
N ILE A 228 -15.56 17.16 15.57
CA ILE A 228 -14.33 16.87 16.29
C ILE A 228 -13.23 16.62 15.27
N MET A 229 -12.00 16.99 15.63
CA MET A 229 -10.80 16.54 14.96
C MET A 229 -10.00 15.72 15.95
N ILE A 230 -9.62 14.52 15.53
CA ILE A 230 -8.80 13.58 16.27
C ILE A 230 -7.42 13.58 15.61
N TYR A 231 -6.39 13.68 16.44
CA TYR A 231 -5.00 13.56 16.06
C TYR A 231 -4.36 12.42 16.83
N CYS A 232 -3.63 11.55 16.14
CA CYS A 232 -2.78 10.59 16.81
C CYS A 232 -1.38 10.47 16.20
N ILE A 233 -0.46 10.06 17.05
CA ILE A 233 0.86 9.57 16.67
C ILE A 233 0.80 8.06 16.85
N ILE A 234 1.00 7.35 15.74
CA ILE A 234 1.18 5.90 15.76
C ILE A 234 2.66 5.59 15.61
N SER A 235 3.14 4.58 16.31
CA SER A 235 4.46 4.02 16.10
C SER A 235 4.41 2.54 15.74
N ILE A 236 5.42 2.13 14.99
CA ILE A 236 5.53 0.79 14.44
C ILE A 236 6.78 0.15 15.02
N ASN A 237 6.60 -1.01 15.66
CA ASN A 237 7.66 -1.69 16.40
C ASN A 237 8.67 -2.43 15.50
N SER A 238 8.77 -2.11 14.21
CA SER A 238 9.63 -2.84 13.27
C SER A 238 10.19 -1.95 12.16
N ASN A 239 11.52 -1.94 12.05
CA ASN A 239 12.25 -1.28 10.97
C ASN A 239 12.24 -2.10 9.66
N LEU A 240 11.60 -3.29 9.66
CA LEU A 240 11.52 -4.16 8.49
C LEU A 240 10.53 -3.65 7.45
N TYR A 241 9.55 -2.85 7.89
CA TYR A 241 8.50 -2.34 7.04
C TYR A 241 8.87 -0.96 6.50
N ARG A 242 8.77 -0.82 5.19
CA ARG A 242 9.03 0.41 4.44
C ARG A 242 7.75 1.07 3.98
N ASN A 243 6.63 0.35 3.96
CA ASN A 243 5.34 0.88 3.56
C ASN A 243 4.32 0.54 4.63
N ILE A 244 3.39 1.44 4.89
CA ILE A 244 2.48 1.35 6.03
C ILE A 244 1.07 1.62 5.54
N TYR A 245 0.16 0.74 5.91
CA TYR A 245 -1.28 0.86 5.67
C TYR A 245 -1.96 0.81 7.03
N PHE A 246 -2.56 1.92 7.42
CA PHE A 246 -3.27 2.07 8.68
C PHE A 246 -4.73 2.38 8.40
N ASP A 247 -5.60 1.46 8.77
CA ASP A 247 -7.03 1.48 8.50
C ASP A 247 -7.76 1.20 9.83
N PRO A 248 -7.81 2.21 10.72
CA PRO A 248 -8.34 2.02 12.06
C PRO A 248 -9.87 1.98 12.06
N GLY A 249 -10.43 1.55 13.18
CA GLY A 249 -11.83 1.82 13.52
C GLY A 249 -11.92 2.90 14.60
N ILE A 250 -13.13 3.35 14.88
CA ILE A 250 -13.42 4.20 16.03
C ILE A 250 -14.50 3.55 16.91
N SER A 251 -14.21 3.43 18.19
CA SER A 251 -15.14 2.90 19.18
C SER A 251 -16.07 4.00 19.65
N LEU A 252 -17.37 3.76 19.55
CA LEU A 252 -18.43 4.73 19.79
C LEU A 252 -19.48 4.16 20.76
N VAL A 253 -20.12 5.05 21.50
CA VAL A 253 -21.32 4.75 22.29
C VAL A 253 -22.43 5.75 21.94
N LYS A 254 -23.59 5.25 21.57
CA LYS A 254 -24.80 6.03 21.27
C LYS A 254 -25.99 5.37 21.93
N ASN A 255 -26.75 6.11 22.74
CA ASN A 255 -27.91 5.58 23.47
C ASN A 255 -27.62 4.27 24.23
N LYS A 256 -26.47 4.20 24.93
CA LYS A 256 -25.95 3.03 25.65
C LYS A 256 -25.54 1.82 24.78
N ILE A 257 -25.67 1.91 23.46
CA ILE A 257 -25.22 0.88 22.52
C ILE A 257 -23.76 1.17 22.15
N HIS A 258 -22.90 0.16 22.23
CA HIS A 258 -21.52 0.23 21.76
C HIS A 258 -21.43 -0.21 20.30
N GLY A 259 -20.70 0.55 19.49
CA GLY A 259 -20.44 0.24 18.08
C GLY A 259 -19.02 0.56 17.68
N ILE A 260 -18.53 -0.08 16.62
CA ILE A 260 -17.29 0.30 15.95
C ILE A 260 -17.68 0.86 14.60
N GLN A 261 -17.28 2.10 14.32
CA GLN A 261 -17.38 2.68 13.00
C GLN A 261 -16.04 2.51 12.28
N LEU A 262 -16.09 2.09 11.02
CA LEU A 262 -14.90 2.06 10.17
C LEU A 262 -14.61 3.48 9.70
N VAL A 263 -13.33 3.82 9.64
CA VAL A 263 -12.86 5.13 9.16
C VAL A 263 -11.84 4.89 8.04
N PRO A 264 -11.50 5.89 7.22
CA PRO A 264 -10.63 5.67 6.07
C PRO A 264 -9.26 5.15 6.44
N ALA A 265 -8.72 4.38 5.52
CA ALA A 265 -7.33 4.02 5.52
C ALA A 265 -6.45 5.22 5.16
N THR A 266 -5.25 5.23 5.72
CA THR A 266 -4.14 6.06 5.26
C THR A 266 -2.93 5.20 4.94
N THR A 267 -2.15 5.66 3.97
CA THR A 267 -0.93 4.98 3.52
C THR A 267 0.29 5.88 3.62
N TRP A 268 1.40 5.34 4.11
CA TRP A 268 2.73 5.97 4.00
C TRP A 268 3.63 5.08 3.15
N ILE A 269 4.05 5.61 2.01
CA ILE A 269 4.76 4.85 0.96
C ILE A 269 6.17 5.40 0.81
N THR A 270 7.16 4.51 0.66
CA THR A 270 8.49 4.89 0.17
C THR A 270 8.46 5.08 -1.33
N TYR A 271 8.68 6.29 -1.81
CA TYR A 271 9.01 6.50 -3.22
C TYR A 271 10.52 6.43 -3.39
N PHE A 272 10.99 5.52 -4.23
CA PHE A 272 12.35 5.56 -4.75
C PHE A 272 12.32 6.51 -5.95
N GLY A 273 12.96 7.67 -5.80
CA GLY A 273 13.12 8.68 -6.84
C GLY A 273 14.12 8.24 -7.90
#